data_AF-A0A5B7BM68-F1
#
_entry.id   AF-A0A5B7BM68-F1
#
_cell.length_a   1.000
_cell.length_b   1.000
_cell.length_c   1.000
_cell.angle_alpha   90.00
_cell.angle_beta   90.00
_cell.angle_gamma   90.00
#
_symmetry.space_group_name_H-M   'P 1'
#
loop_
_entity.id
_entity.type
_entity.pdbx_description
1 polymer ?
#
loop_
_entity_poly.entity_id
_entity_poly.type
_entity_poly.pdbx_seq_one_letter_code
_entity_poly.pdbx_strand_id
1 'polypeptide(L)'
;FEQRAFASGGPPKTPEFQAIGREVVKKCAGVPLAAMVLGDMMRSKKEKSDWLSIQNSEIWTLPEDKNGILRALKLSFHHLSLPSLKQCFAYCSIFHKDFNIEKDDLIQLWMAQGFLQPFERSDQEMEDVGKKYFNILLSNSLFQDVVKDEFDNVIQCKMHDLVHDLALSVSKYDCLILNAGDEFNNISVVRHLIVISNEERLPEILGESAQELRTLISSGNLVGNMIKNFRYL
;
A
#
# COMPACT_ATOMS: atom_id res chain seq x y z
N PHE A 1 -10.03 16.42 8.58
CA PHE A 1 -9.39 15.83 9.76
C PHE A 1 -10.39 15.48 10.85
N GLU A 2 -11.01 16.44 11.55
CA GLU A 2 -11.82 16.19 12.75
C GLU A 2 -12.96 15.18 12.52
N GLN A 3 -13.72 15.36 11.43
CA GLN A 3 -14.79 14.44 11.02
C GLN A 3 -14.33 12.99 10.82
N ARG A 4 -13.05 12.77 10.51
CA ARG A 4 -12.47 11.45 10.30
C ARG A 4 -11.89 10.88 11.59
N ALA A 5 -11.07 11.65 12.29
CA ALA A 5 -10.42 11.22 13.53
C ALA A 5 -11.42 10.86 14.63
N PHE A 6 -12.52 11.61 14.74
CA PHE A 6 -13.56 11.40 15.75
C PHE A 6 -14.82 10.73 15.21
N ALA A 7 -14.74 10.10 14.02
CA ALA A 7 -15.83 9.28 13.49
C ALA A 7 -16.13 8.07 14.41
N SER A 8 -17.19 7.32 14.11
CA SER A 8 -17.58 6.14 14.88
C SER A 8 -16.40 5.19 15.14
N GLY A 9 -16.24 4.72 16.37
CA GLY A 9 -15.07 3.93 16.74
C GLY A 9 -13.75 4.70 16.69
N GLY A 10 -13.78 6.04 16.83
CA GLY A 10 -12.65 6.93 17.15
C GLY A 10 -12.44 7.10 18.66
N PRO A 11 -11.49 7.93 19.13
CA PRO A 11 -11.40 8.33 20.53
C PRO A 11 -12.50 9.33 20.90
N PRO A 12 -12.76 9.57 22.20
CA PRO A 12 -13.69 10.61 22.63
C PRO A 12 -13.21 11.98 22.18
N LYS A 13 -14.16 12.84 21.79
CA LYS A 13 -13.89 14.21 21.36
C LYS A 13 -13.69 15.14 22.58
N THR A 14 -12.60 14.93 23.32
CA THR A 14 -12.25 15.76 24.49
C THR A 14 -11.38 16.96 24.09
N PRO A 15 -11.32 18.02 24.92
CA PRO A 15 -10.43 19.15 24.68
C PRO A 15 -8.96 18.75 24.49
N GLU A 16 -8.48 17.70 25.18
CA GLU A 16 -7.10 17.23 25.02
C GLU A 16 -6.85 16.64 23.62
N PHE A 17 -7.71 15.73 23.15
CA PHE A 17 -7.58 15.14 21.82
C PHE A 17 -7.73 16.21 20.72
N GLN A 18 -8.65 17.16 20.90
CA GLN A 18 -8.80 18.27 19.96
C GLN A 18 -7.57 19.17 19.92
N ALA A 19 -6.91 19.41 21.07
CA ALA A 19 -5.68 20.21 21.10
C ALA A 19 -4.56 19.52 20.33
N ILE A 20 -4.33 18.23 20.53
CA ILE A 20 -3.32 17.47 19.78
C ILE A 20 -3.69 17.43 18.29
N GLY A 21 -4.97 17.19 17.96
CA GLY A 21 -5.46 17.18 16.59
C GLY A 21 -5.22 18.49 15.85
N ARG A 22 -5.38 19.65 16.51
CA ARG A 22 -5.05 20.96 15.93
C ARG A 22 -3.57 21.08 15.57
N GLU A 23 -2.67 20.59 16.42
CA GLU A 23 -1.24 20.61 16.13
C GLU A 23 -0.88 19.69 14.97
N VAL A 24 -1.51 18.51 14.86
CA VAL A 24 -1.33 17.62 13.71
C VAL A 24 -1.86 18.28 12.41
N VAL A 25 -3.03 18.92 12.45
CA VAL A 25 -3.61 19.60 11.27
C VAL A 25 -2.73 20.72 10.75
N LYS A 26 -2.05 21.48 11.62
CA LYS A 26 -1.08 22.50 11.19
C LYS A 26 0.04 21.90 10.32
N LYS A 27 0.46 20.66 10.60
CA LYS A 27 1.50 19.95 9.83
C LYS A 27 1.02 19.47 8.46
N CYS A 28 -0.28 19.50 8.18
CA CYS A 28 -0.83 19.18 6.86
C CYS A 28 -0.64 20.30 5.83
N ALA A 29 -0.20 21.51 6.24
CA ALA A 29 0.05 22.65 5.34
C ALA A 29 -1.11 22.99 4.38
N GLY A 30 -2.35 22.76 4.80
CA GLY A 30 -3.54 23.02 3.99
C GLY A 30 -3.88 21.94 2.94
N VAL A 31 -3.16 20.82 2.90
CA VAL A 31 -3.42 19.73 1.95
C VAL A 31 -4.56 18.84 2.43
N PRO A 32 -5.69 18.77 1.70
CA PRO A 32 -6.86 17.99 2.14
C PRO A 32 -6.56 16.51 2.31
N LEU A 33 -5.82 15.89 1.37
CA LEU A 33 -5.47 14.47 1.43
C LEU A 33 -4.64 14.14 2.67
N ALA A 34 -3.70 15.01 3.06
CA ALA A 34 -2.89 14.80 4.26
C ALA A 34 -3.76 14.83 5.53
N ALA A 35 -4.70 15.79 5.60
CA ALA A 35 -5.66 15.89 6.68
C ALA A 35 -6.67 14.72 6.71
N MET A 36 -6.91 14.07 5.57
CA MET A 36 -7.72 12.86 5.49
C MET A 36 -6.98 11.66 6.05
N VAL A 37 -5.80 11.36 5.49
CA VAL A 37 -4.93 10.24 5.88
C VAL A 37 -4.62 10.27 7.38
N LEU A 38 -4.18 11.42 7.90
CA LEU A 38 -3.87 11.53 9.32
C LEU A 38 -5.11 11.42 10.20
N GLY A 39 -6.25 11.96 9.75
CA GLY A 39 -7.49 11.85 10.49
C GLY A 39 -7.92 10.39 10.63
N ASP A 40 -7.87 9.65 9.53
CA ASP A 40 -8.19 8.22 9.48
C ASP A 40 -7.21 7.36 10.29
N MET A 41 -5.91 7.59 10.14
CA MET A 41 -4.88 6.94 10.97
C MET A 41 -5.16 7.15 12.47
N MET A 42 -5.48 8.39 12.87
CA MET A 42 -5.68 8.76 14.27
C MET A 42 -6.99 8.21 14.86
N ARG A 43 -8.00 7.89 14.04
CA ARG A 43 -9.24 7.23 14.48
C ARG A 43 -8.97 5.90 15.18
N SER A 44 -7.96 5.16 14.71
CA SER A 44 -7.57 3.88 15.30
C SER A 44 -6.87 4.00 16.66
N LYS A 45 -6.44 5.21 17.05
CA LYS A 45 -5.64 5.46 18.25
C LYS A 45 -6.53 5.93 19.40
N LYS A 46 -6.55 5.15 20.47
CA LYS A 46 -7.43 5.36 21.64
C LYS A 46 -6.76 6.13 22.75
N GLU A 47 -5.45 5.94 22.89
CA GLU A 47 -4.70 6.51 23.98
C GLU A 47 -4.13 7.87 23.59
N LYS A 48 -4.05 8.77 24.58
CA LYS A 48 -3.42 10.08 24.40
C LYS A 48 -1.95 9.94 24.01
N SER A 49 -1.26 8.94 24.54
CA SER A 49 0.15 8.65 24.23
C SER A 49 0.34 8.34 22.74
N ASP A 50 -0.57 7.60 22.11
CA ASP A 50 -0.52 7.32 20.67
C ASP A 50 -0.61 8.62 19.86
N TRP A 51 -1.54 9.50 20.23
CA TRP A 51 -1.73 10.80 19.57
C TRP A 51 -0.50 11.70 19.71
N LEU A 52 0.11 11.73 20.90
CA LEU A 52 1.35 12.47 21.14
C LEU A 52 2.53 11.87 20.37
N SER A 53 2.61 10.55 20.24
CA SER A 53 3.66 9.89 19.46
C SER A 53 3.62 10.29 17.98
N ILE A 54 2.40 10.40 17.43
CA ILE A 54 2.17 10.87 16.06
C ILE A 54 2.52 12.35 15.97
N GLN A 55 2.04 13.18 16.90
CA GLN A 55 2.33 14.61 16.91
C GLN A 55 3.85 14.89 16.96
N ASN A 56 4.60 14.14 17.76
CA ASN A 56 6.02 14.39 18.02
C ASN A 56 6.97 13.52 17.18
N SER A 57 6.46 12.80 16.19
CA SER A 57 7.27 11.92 15.35
C SER A 57 8.40 12.64 14.61
N GLU A 58 9.56 12.00 14.55
CA GLU A 58 10.71 12.47 13.76
C GLU A 58 10.44 12.48 12.25
N ILE A 59 9.41 11.76 11.77
CA ILE A 59 9.03 11.81 10.35
C ILE A 59 8.67 13.24 9.92
N TRP A 60 8.21 14.08 10.86
CA TRP A 60 7.93 15.49 10.62
C TRP A 60 9.19 16.33 10.30
N THR A 61 10.37 15.87 10.70
CA THR A 61 11.64 16.60 10.47
C THR A 61 12.34 16.19 9.19
N LEU A 62 11.90 15.10 8.54
CA LEU A 62 12.43 14.67 7.24
C LEU A 62 12.28 15.77 6.20
N PRO A 63 13.19 15.87 5.20
CA PRO A 63 13.09 16.86 4.13
C PRO A 63 11.69 16.89 3.52
N GLU A 64 11.16 18.10 3.37
CA GLU A 64 9.79 18.36 2.90
C GLU A 64 9.66 17.98 1.43
N ASP A 65 8.62 17.20 1.07
CA ASP A 65 8.05 17.33 -0.26
C ASP A 65 7.21 18.62 -0.29
N LYS A 66 7.07 19.28 -1.44
CA LYS A 66 6.46 20.62 -1.57
C LYS A 66 5.11 20.81 -0.86
N ASN A 67 4.41 19.73 -0.52
CA ASN A 67 3.02 19.71 -0.06
C ASN A 67 2.81 19.00 1.30
N GLY A 68 3.85 18.47 1.97
CA GLY A 68 3.73 17.80 3.29
C GLY A 68 2.93 16.48 3.30
N ILE A 69 2.34 16.09 2.16
CA ILE A 69 1.54 14.88 1.99
C ILE A 69 2.39 13.62 2.13
N LEU A 70 3.62 13.62 1.63
CA LEU A 70 4.50 12.45 1.74
C LEU A 70 4.80 12.12 3.21
N ARG A 71 4.96 13.13 4.08
CA ARG A 71 5.16 12.89 5.52
C ARG A 71 3.93 12.28 6.17
N ALA A 72 2.74 12.77 5.83
CA ALA A 72 1.48 12.22 6.32
C ALA A 72 1.31 10.74 5.90
N LEU A 73 1.58 10.43 4.63
CA LEU A 73 1.53 9.07 4.11
C LEU A 73 2.58 8.16 4.76
N LYS A 74 3.83 8.64 4.90
CA LYS A 74 4.91 7.91 5.59
C LYS A 74 4.56 7.61 7.04
N LEU A 75 3.92 8.56 7.74
CA LEU A 75 3.43 8.34 9.10
C LEU A 75 2.35 7.28 9.15
N SER A 76 1.36 7.36 8.27
CA SER A 76 0.31 6.35 8.16
C SER A 76 0.90 4.95 7.95
N PHE A 77 1.85 4.81 7.03
CA PHE A 77 2.57 3.56 6.80
C PHE A 77 3.40 3.12 8.01
N HIS A 78 4.17 4.04 8.62
CA HIS A 78 5.03 3.73 9.76
C HIS A 78 4.24 3.16 10.94
N HIS A 79 3.04 3.71 11.19
CA HIS A 79 2.14 3.31 12.27
C HIS A 79 1.22 2.12 11.94
N LEU A 80 1.37 1.48 10.77
CA LEU A 80 0.81 0.15 10.54
C LEU A 80 1.53 -0.85 11.46
N SER A 81 0.82 -1.41 12.44
CA SER A 81 1.45 -2.15 13.55
C SER A 81 2.10 -3.46 13.13
N LEU A 82 1.63 -4.09 12.05
CA LEU A 82 2.03 -5.43 11.64
C LEU A 82 3.03 -5.39 10.46
N PRO A 83 4.21 -6.05 10.57
CA PRO A 83 5.14 -6.18 9.44
C PRO A 83 4.53 -6.82 8.20
N SER A 84 3.70 -7.86 8.39
CA SER A 84 2.94 -8.54 7.34
C SER A 84 1.99 -7.60 6.58
N LEU A 85 1.35 -6.68 7.30
CA LEU A 85 0.50 -5.64 6.69
C LEU A 85 1.31 -4.64 5.88
N LYS A 86 2.51 -4.27 6.35
CA LYS A 86 3.43 -3.42 5.59
C LYS A 86 3.90 -4.09 4.30
N GLN A 87 4.14 -5.41 4.32
CA GLN A 87 4.46 -6.19 3.12
C GLN A 87 3.29 -6.20 2.14
N CYS A 88 2.06 -6.44 2.61
CA CYS A 88 0.85 -6.38 1.78
C CYS A 88 0.68 -5.02 1.10
N PHE A 89 0.89 -3.92 1.85
CA PHE A 89 0.88 -2.56 1.30
C PHE A 89 1.97 -2.35 0.25
N ALA A 90 3.23 -2.70 0.56
CA ALA A 90 4.36 -2.54 -0.36
C ALA A 90 4.14 -3.32 -1.66
N TYR A 91 3.57 -4.53 -1.57
CA TYR A 91 3.24 -5.36 -2.71
C TYR A 91 2.21 -4.71 -3.64
N CYS A 92 1.32 -3.85 -3.15
CA CYS A 92 0.35 -3.15 -4.01
C CYS A 92 1.00 -2.24 -5.07
N SER A 93 2.31 -1.96 -4.98
CA SER A 93 3.06 -1.28 -6.04
C SER A 93 3.14 -2.06 -7.36
N ILE A 94 2.71 -3.33 -7.38
CA ILE A 94 2.62 -4.13 -8.62
C ILE A 94 1.49 -3.67 -9.56
N PHE A 95 0.53 -2.88 -9.06
CA PHE A 95 -0.58 -2.40 -9.86
C PHE A 95 -0.23 -1.03 -10.42
N HIS A 96 -0.55 -0.79 -11.68
CA HIS A 96 -0.35 0.52 -12.27
C HIS A 96 -1.15 1.59 -11.51
N LYS A 97 -0.68 2.85 -11.62
CA LYS A 97 -1.45 4.01 -11.17
C LYS A 97 -2.85 4.00 -11.79
N ASP A 98 -3.84 4.43 -11.02
CA ASP A 98 -5.28 4.42 -11.35
C ASP A 98 -5.93 3.05 -11.63
N PHE A 99 -5.20 1.94 -11.46
CA PHE A 99 -5.73 0.59 -11.68
C PHE A 99 -6.87 0.26 -10.69
N ASN A 100 -7.95 -0.32 -11.22
CA ASN A 100 -9.03 -0.87 -10.41
C ASN A 100 -8.61 -2.24 -9.86
N ILE A 101 -8.32 -2.30 -8.57
CA ILE A 101 -7.89 -3.53 -7.90
C ILE A 101 -9.13 -4.27 -7.38
N GLU A 102 -9.34 -5.50 -7.86
CA GLU A 102 -10.32 -6.43 -7.30
C GLU A 102 -9.85 -6.90 -5.93
N LYS A 103 -10.70 -6.76 -4.91
CA LYS A 103 -10.36 -7.02 -3.52
C LYS A 103 -9.98 -8.48 -3.27
N ASP A 104 -10.78 -9.40 -3.79
CA ASP A 104 -10.57 -10.83 -3.54
C ASP A 104 -9.33 -11.35 -4.27
N ASP A 105 -9.05 -10.84 -5.48
CA ASP A 105 -7.80 -11.13 -6.20
C ASP A 105 -6.58 -10.59 -5.44
N LEU A 106 -6.65 -9.37 -4.91
CA LEU A 106 -5.59 -8.80 -4.10
C LEU A 106 -5.29 -9.66 -2.85
N ILE A 107 -6.34 -10.13 -2.18
CA ILE A 107 -6.21 -11.01 -1.00
C ILE A 107 -5.56 -12.34 -1.40
N GLN A 108 -5.99 -12.95 -2.50
CA GLN A 108 -5.38 -14.18 -3.01
C GLN A 108 -3.90 -13.97 -3.38
N LEU A 109 -3.54 -12.83 -3.95
CA LEU A 109 -2.14 -12.51 -4.22
C LEU A 109 -1.33 -12.38 -2.92
N TRP A 110 -1.84 -11.73 -1.88
CA TRP A 110 -1.17 -11.69 -0.58
C TRP A 110 -1.04 -13.08 0.07
N MET A 111 -2.05 -13.95 -0.10
CA MET A 111 -1.99 -15.34 0.32
C MET A 111 -0.88 -16.11 -0.41
N ALA A 112 -0.82 -15.98 -1.74
CA ALA A 112 0.17 -16.66 -2.59
C ALA A 112 1.61 -16.26 -2.25
N GLN A 113 1.82 -15.00 -1.84
CA GLN A 113 3.13 -14.52 -1.39
C GLN A 113 3.47 -14.92 0.06
N GLY A 114 2.52 -15.52 0.80
CA GLY A 114 2.70 -15.88 2.20
C GLY A 114 2.76 -14.67 3.16
N PHE A 115 2.24 -13.52 2.74
CA PHE A 115 2.29 -12.30 3.55
C PHE A 115 1.27 -12.31 4.68
N LEU A 116 0.17 -13.06 4.54
CA LEU A 116 -0.84 -13.12 5.57
C LEU A 116 -0.36 -14.02 6.72
N GLN A 117 -0.43 -13.48 7.93
CA GLN A 117 -0.05 -14.19 9.15
C GLN A 117 -1.27 -14.27 10.06
N PRO A 118 -1.85 -15.47 10.27
CA PRO A 118 -2.92 -15.64 11.24
C PRO A 118 -2.39 -15.41 12.65
N PHE A 119 -3.25 -14.97 13.57
CA PHE A 119 -2.87 -14.91 14.98
C PHE A 119 -2.65 -16.33 15.50
N GLU A 120 -1.56 -16.53 16.26
CA GLU A 120 -1.24 -17.83 16.84
C GLU A 120 -2.46 -18.37 17.62
N ARG A 121 -2.88 -19.59 17.29
CA ARG A 121 -4.03 -20.31 17.90
C ARG A 121 -5.42 -19.77 17.54
N SER A 122 -5.55 -19.09 16.40
CA SER A 122 -6.87 -18.74 15.88
C SER A 122 -7.30 -19.70 14.76
N ASP A 123 -8.56 -20.15 14.80
CA ASP A 123 -9.18 -20.96 13.73
C ASP A 123 -9.59 -20.08 12.53
N GLN A 124 -8.84 -19.01 12.27
CA GLN A 124 -9.18 -18.05 11.21
C GLN A 124 -8.73 -18.55 9.85
N GLU A 125 -9.65 -18.48 8.88
CA GLU A 125 -9.33 -18.65 7.47
C GLU A 125 -8.42 -17.51 6.99
N MET A 126 -7.54 -17.82 6.02
CA MET A 126 -6.55 -16.88 5.50
C MET A 126 -7.22 -15.71 4.77
N GLU A 127 -8.34 -15.98 4.12
CA GLU A 127 -9.23 -15.03 3.48
C GLU A 127 -9.73 -13.99 4.49
N ASP A 128 -10.07 -14.41 5.72
CA ASP A 128 -10.50 -13.51 6.77
C ASP A 128 -9.36 -12.65 7.32
N VAL A 129 -8.14 -13.20 7.39
CA VAL A 129 -6.94 -12.40 7.70
C VAL A 129 -6.71 -11.35 6.60
N GLY A 130 -6.84 -11.75 5.34
CA GLY A 130 -6.70 -10.86 4.19
C GLY A 130 -7.74 -9.74 4.18
N LYS A 131 -9.01 -10.07 4.42
CA LYS A 131 -10.10 -9.08 4.57
C LYS A 131 -9.81 -8.09 5.69
N LYS A 132 -9.28 -8.56 6.84
CA LYS A 132 -8.88 -7.67 7.94
C LYS A 132 -7.76 -6.71 7.50
N TYR A 133 -6.74 -7.21 6.82
CA TYR A 133 -5.62 -6.39 6.34
C TYR A 133 -6.11 -5.35 5.33
N PHE A 134 -6.92 -5.75 4.36
CA PHE A 134 -7.56 -4.86 3.40
C PHE A 134 -8.33 -3.73 4.10
N ASN A 135 -9.17 -4.08 5.08
CA ASN A 135 -9.96 -3.10 5.84
C ASN A 135 -9.08 -2.14 6.66
N ILE A 136 -7.93 -2.60 7.18
CA ILE A 136 -6.99 -1.70 7.86
C ILE A 136 -6.38 -0.72 6.86
N LEU A 137 -5.93 -1.17 5.68
CA LEU A 137 -5.38 -0.26 4.66
C LEU A 137 -6.42 0.76 4.18
N LEU A 138 -7.65 0.30 3.91
CA LEU A 138 -8.77 1.17 3.54
C LEU A 138 -9.11 2.18 4.63
N SER A 139 -9.18 1.75 5.90
CA SER A 139 -9.50 2.64 7.02
C SER A 139 -8.40 3.64 7.35
N ASN A 140 -7.20 3.51 6.76
CA ASN A 140 -6.10 4.48 6.82
C ASN A 140 -6.01 5.36 5.56
N SER A 141 -7.03 5.34 4.69
CA SER A 141 -7.03 6.05 3.41
C SER A 141 -5.86 5.69 2.49
N LEU A 142 -5.34 4.46 2.59
CA LEU A 142 -4.33 3.93 1.65
C LEU A 142 -4.97 3.29 0.41
N PHE A 143 -6.27 3.04 0.48
CA PHE A 143 -7.13 2.74 -0.67
C PHE A 143 -8.24 3.79 -0.77
N GLN A 144 -8.70 4.05 -1.99
CA GLN A 144 -9.76 5.01 -2.30
C GLN A 144 -10.69 4.47 -3.40
N ASP A 145 -11.68 5.28 -3.80
CA ASP A 145 -12.60 5.01 -4.91
C ASP A 145 -13.21 3.60 -4.85
N VAL A 146 -13.70 3.23 -3.66
CA VAL A 146 -14.27 1.90 -3.43
C VAL A 146 -15.54 1.70 -4.24
N VAL A 147 -15.62 0.56 -4.92
CA VAL A 147 -16.86 0.07 -5.54
C VAL A 147 -17.45 -0.99 -4.62
N LYS A 148 -18.76 -0.94 -4.43
CA LYS A 148 -19.49 -1.86 -3.58
C LYS A 148 -20.54 -2.64 -4.37
N ASP A 149 -20.82 -3.86 -3.92
CA ASP A 149 -21.93 -4.65 -4.41
C ASP A 149 -23.28 -4.17 -3.85
N GLU A 150 -24.35 -4.87 -4.22
CA GLU A 150 -25.72 -4.63 -3.76
C GLU A 150 -25.93 -4.87 -2.25
N PHE A 151 -24.96 -5.47 -1.56
CA PHE A 151 -24.97 -5.75 -0.12
C PHE A 151 -24.02 -4.85 0.68
N ASP A 152 -23.53 -3.76 0.06
CA ASP A 152 -22.58 -2.79 0.65
C ASP A 152 -21.18 -3.37 0.95
N ASN A 153 -20.84 -4.53 0.38
CA ASN A 153 -19.50 -5.08 0.47
C ASN A 153 -18.58 -4.38 -0.54
N VAL A 154 -17.40 -3.95 -0.09
CA VAL A 154 -16.36 -3.46 -1.00
C VAL A 154 -15.85 -4.62 -1.86
N ILE A 155 -15.94 -4.46 -3.18
CA ILE A 155 -15.47 -5.42 -4.19
C ILE A 155 -14.23 -4.92 -4.94
N GLN A 156 -14.12 -3.61 -5.18
CA GLN A 156 -12.94 -3.00 -5.83
C GLN A 156 -12.46 -1.77 -5.07
N CYS A 157 -11.20 -1.41 -5.28
CA CYS A 157 -10.64 -0.13 -4.85
C CYS A 157 -9.52 0.35 -5.78
N LYS A 158 -9.10 1.59 -5.60
CA LYS A 158 -7.90 2.16 -6.24
C LYS A 158 -6.86 2.57 -5.20
N MET A 159 -5.62 2.72 -5.67
CA MET A 159 -4.56 3.39 -4.92
C MET A 159 -4.26 4.74 -5.58
N HIS A 160 -4.26 5.82 -4.79
CA HIS A 160 -3.88 7.16 -5.26
C HIS A 160 -2.40 7.18 -5.68
N ASP A 161 -2.04 7.93 -6.71
CA ASP A 161 -0.66 8.02 -7.24
C ASP A 161 0.43 8.23 -6.19
N LEU A 162 0.25 9.21 -5.30
CA LEU A 162 1.18 9.45 -4.19
C LEU A 162 1.28 8.28 -3.18
N VAL A 163 0.20 7.54 -2.97
CA VAL A 163 0.19 6.34 -2.12
C VAL A 163 0.91 5.20 -2.82
N HIS A 164 0.70 5.06 -4.13
CA HIS A 164 1.43 4.12 -4.97
C HIS A 164 2.94 4.43 -4.98
N ASP A 165 3.32 5.70 -5.13
CA ASP A 165 4.72 6.12 -5.08
C ASP A 165 5.35 5.81 -3.70
N LEU A 166 4.58 5.96 -2.62
CA LEU A 166 5.01 5.49 -1.30
C LEU A 166 5.20 3.96 -1.29
N ALA A 167 4.22 3.17 -1.75
CA ALA A 167 4.29 1.71 -1.81
C ALA A 167 5.53 1.24 -2.58
N LEU A 168 5.80 1.84 -3.74
CA LEU A 168 7.00 1.58 -4.55
C LEU A 168 8.29 1.99 -3.82
N SER A 169 8.27 3.12 -3.10
CA SER A 169 9.45 3.54 -2.34
C SER A 169 9.80 2.64 -1.15
N VAL A 170 8.81 1.90 -0.62
CA VAL A 170 9.00 0.98 0.52
C VAL A 170 9.11 -0.47 0.10
N SER A 171 8.80 -0.82 -1.15
CA SER A 171 8.97 -2.16 -1.74
C SER A 171 10.43 -2.48 -2.12
N LYS A 172 11.38 -1.69 -1.60
CA LYS A 172 12.57 -1.17 -2.30
C LYS A 172 13.63 -2.14 -2.84
N TYR A 173 13.40 -3.45 -2.81
CA TYR A 173 14.20 -4.44 -3.54
C TYR A 173 13.38 -5.63 -4.08
N ASP A 174 12.09 -5.73 -3.79
CA ASP A 174 11.27 -6.83 -4.26
C ASP A 174 10.57 -6.51 -5.60
N CYS A 175 10.28 -5.25 -5.95
CA CYS A 175 9.51 -4.92 -7.16
C CYS A 175 10.23 -3.98 -8.15
N LEU A 176 10.25 -4.34 -9.44
CA LEU A 176 10.76 -3.54 -10.55
C LEU A 176 9.67 -3.33 -11.61
N ILE A 177 9.51 -2.08 -12.07
CA ILE A 177 8.62 -1.72 -13.17
C ILE A 177 9.47 -1.38 -14.39
N LEU A 178 9.24 -2.07 -15.51
CA LEU A 178 9.90 -1.82 -16.79
C LEU A 178 8.88 -1.27 -17.80
N ASN A 179 9.18 -0.10 -18.35
CA ASN A 179 8.44 0.49 -19.46
C ASN A 179 9.15 0.21 -20.79
N ALA A 180 8.43 0.38 -21.89
CA ALA A 180 9.00 0.29 -23.23
C ALA A 180 10.18 1.27 -23.41
N GLY A 181 11.37 0.74 -23.66
CA GLY A 181 12.60 1.50 -23.87
C GLY A 181 13.47 1.70 -22.63
N ASP A 182 13.08 1.19 -21.46
CA ASP A 182 13.93 1.27 -20.26
C ASP A 182 15.15 0.35 -20.39
N GLU A 183 16.36 0.91 -20.24
CA GLU A 183 17.60 0.15 -20.05
C GLU A 183 17.73 -0.23 -18.57
N PHE A 184 17.94 -1.51 -18.26
CA PHE A 184 18.09 -1.98 -16.89
C PHE A 184 19.32 -2.88 -16.72
N ASN A 185 20.10 -2.60 -15.69
CA ASN A 185 21.31 -3.34 -15.35
C ASN A 185 21.11 -4.01 -14.00
N ASN A 186 20.82 -5.32 -14.05
CA ASN A 186 20.71 -6.26 -12.94
C ASN A 186 19.33 -6.39 -12.26
N ILE A 187 18.67 -7.53 -12.46
CA ILE A 187 17.40 -7.94 -11.84
C ILE A 187 17.55 -9.12 -10.85
N SER A 188 18.78 -9.43 -10.44
CA SER A 188 19.08 -10.62 -9.61
C SER A 188 18.37 -10.61 -8.26
N VAL A 189 18.04 -9.44 -7.73
CA VAL A 189 17.35 -9.25 -6.45
C VAL A 189 15.85 -8.98 -6.61
N VAL A 190 15.35 -8.84 -7.85
CA VAL A 190 13.95 -8.49 -8.12
C VAL A 190 13.07 -9.72 -7.95
N ARG A 191 12.01 -9.59 -7.15
CA ARG A 191 11.04 -10.65 -6.89
C ARG A 191 9.73 -10.48 -7.64
N HIS A 192 9.38 -9.26 -8.03
CA HIS A 192 8.12 -8.90 -8.66
C HIS A 192 8.45 -7.97 -9.83
N LEU A 193 8.32 -8.49 -11.04
CA LEU A 193 8.58 -7.75 -12.25
C LEU A 193 7.26 -7.37 -12.91
N ILE A 194 7.10 -6.09 -13.23
CA ILE A 194 5.99 -5.60 -14.04
C ILE A 194 6.57 -5.11 -15.36
N VAL A 195 6.05 -5.64 -16.47
CA VAL A 195 6.46 -5.22 -17.82
C VAL A 195 5.28 -4.58 -18.54
N ILE A 196 5.44 -3.30 -18.86
CA ILE A 196 4.46 -2.52 -19.63
C ILE A 196 5.06 -2.30 -21.01
N SER A 197 4.61 -3.06 -22.00
CA SER A 197 5.09 -2.91 -23.37
C SER A 197 4.02 -3.29 -24.39
N ASN A 198 3.99 -2.52 -25.48
CA ASN A 198 3.15 -2.80 -26.65
C ASN A 198 3.85 -3.74 -27.64
N GLU A 199 5.10 -4.14 -27.37
CA GLU A 199 5.88 -5.04 -28.22
C GLU A 199 5.59 -6.51 -27.88
N GLU A 200 5.75 -7.42 -28.85
CA GLU A 200 5.47 -8.87 -28.67
C GLU A 200 6.62 -9.65 -28.02
N ARG A 201 7.73 -8.99 -27.68
CA ARG A 201 8.94 -9.64 -27.15
C ARG A 201 9.42 -8.97 -25.88
N LEU A 202 9.67 -9.79 -24.86
CA LEU A 202 10.39 -9.37 -23.66
C LEU A 202 11.88 -9.18 -24.00
N PRO A 203 12.60 -8.30 -23.29
CA PRO A 203 14.05 -8.27 -23.36
C PRO A 203 14.62 -9.66 -22.99
N GLU A 204 15.55 -10.18 -23.80
CA GLU A 204 16.14 -11.54 -23.65
C GLU A 204 16.81 -11.77 -22.28
N ILE A 205 17.08 -10.69 -21.53
CA ILE A 205 17.82 -10.63 -20.27
C ILE A 205 17.07 -11.29 -19.08
N LEU A 206 15.76 -11.52 -19.19
CA LEU A 206 14.97 -12.10 -18.10
C LEU A 206 15.35 -13.54 -17.75
N GLY A 207 15.86 -14.32 -18.71
CA GLY A 207 16.10 -15.75 -18.53
C GLY A 207 17.25 -16.09 -17.57
N GLU A 208 18.34 -15.31 -17.58
CA GLU A 208 19.55 -15.64 -16.80
C GLU A 208 19.71 -14.80 -15.52
N SER A 209 19.11 -13.62 -15.48
CA SER A 209 19.32 -12.65 -14.39
C SER A 209 18.21 -12.62 -13.35
N ALA A 210 17.05 -13.25 -13.57
CA ALA A 210 15.86 -13.15 -12.71
C ALA A 210 15.74 -14.29 -11.66
N GLN A 211 16.81 -14.58 -10.93
CA GLN A 211 16.89 -15.76 -10.05
C GLN A 211 15.96 -15.71 -8.82
N GLU A 212 15.61 -14.52 -8.34
CA GLU A 212 14.69 -14.34 -7.21
C GLU A 212 13.25 -14.03 -7.63
N LEU A 213 12.93 -14.09 -8.93
CA LEU A 213 11.61 -13.70 -9.43
C LEU A 213 10.52 -14.66 -8.98
N ARG A 214 9.51 -14.11 -8.28
CA ARG A 214 8.32 -14.80 -7.78
C ARG A 214 7.05 -14.42 -8.55
N THR A 215 6.99 -13.19 -9.06
CA THR A 215 5.81 -12.68 -9.78
C THR A 215 6.26 -11.96 -11.05
N LEU A 216 5.63 -12.28 -12.18
CA LEU A 216 5.73 -11.54 -13.44
C LEU A 216 4.35 -11.07 -13.85
N ILE A 217 4.16 -9.76 -13.97
CA ILE A 217 2.94 -9.15 -14.48
C ILE A 217 3.27 -8.47 -15.78
N SER A 218 2.51 -8.77 -16.83
CA SER A 218 2.68 -8.16 -18.14
C SER A 218 1.38 -7.53 -18.59
N SER A 219 1.47 -6.29 -19.04
CA SER A 219 0.37 -5.55 -19.65
C SER A 219 0.72 -5.28 -21.11
N GLY A 220 -0.07 -5.84 -22.05
CA GLY A 220 0.17 -5.79 -23.51
C GLY A 220 0.03 -7.15 -24.22
N ASN A 221 0.42 -7.24 -25.51
CA ASN A 221 0.32 -8.45 -26.35
C ASN A 221 1.35 -9.56 -26.02
N LEU A 222 2.01 -9.48 -24.86
CA LEU A 222 3.20 -10.27 -24.51
C LEU A 222 2.91 -11.71 -24.04
N VAL A 223 1.64 -12.09 -23.83
CA VAL A 223 1.25 -13.30 -23.10
C VAL A 223 1.68 -14.61 -23.79
N GLY A 224 1.90 -14.61 -25.11
CA GLY A 224 2.15 -15.84 -25.88
C GLY A 224 3.55 -16.48 -25.74
N ASN A 225 4.59 -15.69 -25.46
CA ASN A 225 5.99 -16.17 -25.51
C ASN A 225 6.67 -16.28 -24.13
N MET A 226 6.02 -15.86 -23.04
CA MET A 226 6.63 -15.75 -21.71
C MET A 226 7.05 -17.09 -21.08
N ILE A 227 6.28 -18.16 -21.29
CA ILE A 227 6.43 -19.41 -20.50
C ILE A 227 7.65 -20.23 -20.93
N LYS A 228 8.18 -20.05 -22.15
CA LYS A 228 9.28 -20.90 -22.66
C LYS A 228 10.63 -20.64 -22.00
N ASN A 229 10.83 -19.47 -21.38
CA ASN A 229 12.12 -19.05 -20.85
C ASN A 229 12.25 -19.21 -19.32
N PHE A 230 11.16 -19.45 -18.60
CA PHE A 230 11.20 -19.76 -17.17
C PHE A 230 11.37 -21.26 -16.99
N ARG A 231 12.63 -21.71 -16.90
CA ARG A 231 12.97 -23.14 -16.70
C ARG A 231 12.63 -23.70 -15.31
N TYR A 232 12.02 -22.90 -14.41
CA TYR A 232 11.82 -23.27 -13.01
C TYR A 232 10.46 -22.83 -12.41
N LEU A 233 9.42 -22.70 -13.24
CA LEU A 233 8.04 -22.76 -12.75
C LEU A 233 7.57 -24.21 -12.65
#